data_AF-X6I7L7-F1
#
_entry.id   AF-X6I7L7-F1
#
_cell.length_a   1.000
_cell.length_b   1.000
_cell.length_c   1.000
_cell.angle_alpha   90.00
_cell.angle_beta   90.00
_cell.angle_gamma   90.00
#
_symmetry.space_group_name_H-M   'P 1'
#
loop_
_entity.id
_entity.type
_entity.pdbx_description
1 polymer ?
#
loop_
_entity_poly.entity_id
_entity_poly.type
_entity_poly.pdbx_seq_one_letter_code
_entity_poly.pdbx_strand_id
1 'polypeptide(L)'
;MSFHKNVDDRRFQALARALDLIQPEIERESERLRQARKRMTDCAAFCLEATENGDRGERLSAKLVILSHDLAANQARELLLEQQKSFLAKIRAGLPRILHSQRM
;
A
#
# COMPACT_ATOMS: atom_id res chain seq x y z
N MET A 1 -22.15 18.05 -32.24
CA MET A 1 -21.10 17.11 -31.80
C MET A 1 -20.03 17.70 -30.87
N SER A 2 -19.94 19.02 -30.65
CA SER A 2 -18.90 19.65 -29.81
C SER A 2 -19.10 19.48 -28.29
N PHE A 3 -20.34 19.45 -27.80
CA PHE A 3 -20.64 19.39 -26.36
C PHE A 3 -20.19 18.07 -25.68
N HIS A 4 -20.35 16.93 -26.36
CA HIS A 4 -19.99 15.62 -25.77
C HIS A 4 -18.47 15.44 -25.63
N LYS A 5 -17.66 15.85 -26.63
CA LYS A 5 -16.19 15.82 -26.51
C LYS A 5 -15.68 16.65 -25.31
N ASN A 6 -16.29 17.81 -25.05
CA ASN A 6 -15.91 18.67 -23.92
C ASN A 6 -16.27 18.06 -22.56
N VAL A 7 -17.40 17.35 -22.46
CA VAL A 7 -17.81 16.65 -21.24
C VAL A 7 -16.87 15.48 -20.92
N ASP A 8 -16.50 14.69 -21.93
CA ASP A 8 -15.60 13.55 -21.74
C ASP A 8 -14.19 14.00 -21.33
N ASP A 9 -13.65 15.03 -21.96
CA ASP A 9 -12.36 15.64 -21.56
C ASP A 9 -12.35 16.06 -20.08
N ARG A 10 -13.42 16.72 -19.61
CA ARG A 10 -13.54 17.14 -18.20
C ARG A 10 -13.61 15.95 -17.26
N ARG A 11 -14.31 14.88 -17.64
CA ARG A 11 -14.43 13.65 -16.84
C ARG A 11 -13.09 12.92 -16.73
N PHE A 12 -12.35 12.79 -17.83
CA PHE A 12 -11.03 12.19 -17.82
C PHE A 12 -10.01 13.04 -17.05
N GLN A 13 -10.06 14.38 -17.15
CA GLN A 13 -9.24 15.25 -16.32
C GLN A 13 -9.59 15.13 -14.82
N ALA A 14 -10.87 15.02 -14.49
CA ALA A 14 -11.30 14.79 -13.11
C ALA A 14 -10.79 13.45 -12.58
N LEU A 15 -10.82 12.40 -13.41
CA LEU A 15 -10.26 11.10 -13.09
C LEU A 15 -8.74 11.17 -12.90
N ALA A 16 -8.01 11.85 -13.76
CA ALA A 16 -6.56 12.07 -13.60
C ALA A 16 -6.23 12.70 -12.23
N ARG A 17 -6.95 13.79 -11.88
CA ARG A 17 -6.79 14.45 -10.58
C ARG A 17 -7.13 13.53 -9.41
N ALA A 18 -8.18 12.73 -9.52
CA ALA A 18 -8.55 11.78 -8.47
C ALA A 18 -7.46 10.72 -8.25
N LEU A 19 -6.88 10.18 -9.34
CA LEU A 19 -5.77 9.22 -9.27
C LEU A 19 -4.52 9.85 -8.61
N ASP A 20 -4.28 11.14 -8.86
CA ASP A 20 -3.20 11.91 -8.25
C ASP A 20 -3.35 12.11 -6.74
N LEU A 21 -4.57 12.10 -6.23
CA LEU A 21 -4.83 12.15 -4.78
C LEU A 21 -4.60 10.80 -4.09
N ILE A 22 -4.79 9.68 -4.78
CA ILE A 22 -4.68 8.33 -4.19
C ILE A 22 -3.21 7.92 -4.00
N GLN A 23 -2.31 8.37 -4.88
CA GLN A 23 -0.90 7.97 -4.84
C GLN A 23 -0.20 8.32 -3.51
N PRO A 24 -0.30 9.57 -2.99
CA PRO A 24 0.25 9.90 -1.68
C PRO A 24 -0.35 9.10 -0.53
N GLU A 25 -1.62 8.70 -0.62
CA GLU A 25 -2.26 7.87 0.42
C GLU A 25 -1.65 6.48 0.49
N ILE A 26 -1.44 5.85 -0.67
CA ILE A 26 -0.76 4.56 -0.77
C ILE A 26 0.69 4.64 -0.28
N GLU A 27 1.40 5.72 -0.61
CA GLU A 27 2.78 5.95 -0.13
C GLU A 27 2.83 6.11 1.39
N ARG A 28 1.92 6.92 1.96
CA ARG A 28 1.80 7.10 3.41
C ARG A 28 1.51 5.78 4.12
N GLU A 29 0.60 4.99 3.58
CA GLU A 29 0.28 3.69 4.18
C GLU A 29 1.46 2.71 4.06
N SER A 30 2.13 2.67 2.91
CA SER A 30 3.33 1.84 2.71
C SER A 30 4.41 2.16 3.75
N GLU A 31 4.63 3.45 4.02
CA GLU A 31 5.60 3.88 5.03
C GLU A 31 5.17 3.48 6.45
N ARG A 32 3.88 3.61 6.79
CA ARG A 32 3.36 3.13 8.08
C ARG A 32 3.56 1.63 8.24
N LEU A 33 3.31 0.83 7.20
CA LEU A 33 3.53 -0.61 7.22
C LEU A 33 4.99 -0.95 7.41
N ARG A 34 5.90 -0.26 6.72
CA ARG A 34 7.35 -0.42 6.88
C ARG A 34 7.82 -0.14 8.31
N GLN A 35 7.35 0.96 8.90
CA GLN A 35 7.66 1.32 10.29
C GLN A 35 7.06 0.32 11.30
N ALA A 36 5.84 -0.16 11.06
CA ALA A 36 5.23 -1.19 11.88
C ALA A 36 6.03 -2.51 11.79
N ARG A 37 6.40 -2.93 10.57
CA ARG A 37 7.22 -4.13 10.34
C ARG A 37 8.54 -4.05 11.09
N LYS A 38 9.26 -2.93 10.98
CA LYS A 38 10.52 -2.72 11.72
C LYS A 38 10.32 -2.92 13.23
N ARG A 39 9.34 -2.25 13.82
CA ARG A 39 9.03 -2.37 15.25
C ARG A 39 8.68 -3.80 15.67
N MET A 40 7.92 -4.52 14.84
CA MET A 40 7.56 -5.92 15.10
C MET A 40 8.78 -6.84 15.03
N THR A 41 9.64 -6.67 14.02
CA THR A 41 10.88 -7.44 13.87
C THR A 41 11.85 -7.17 15.02
N ASP A 42 12.05 -5.90 15.39
CA ASP A 42 12.90 -5.53 16.53
C ASP A 42 12.37 -6.15 17.84
N CYS A 43 11.04 -6.12 18.04
CA CYS A 43 10.41 -6.72 19.20
C CYS A 43 10.51 -8.26 19.20
N ALA A 44 10.38 -8.90 18.04
CA ALA A 44 10.52 -10.35 17.90
C ALA A 44 11.96 -10.77 18.21
N ALA A 45 12.96 -10.06 17.68
CA ALA A 45 14.36 -10.30 17.98
C ALA A 45 14.65 -10.24 19.48
N PHE A 46 14.15 -9.20 20.17
CA PHE A 46 14.26 -9.10 21.63
C PHE A 46 13.62 -10.29 22.36
N CYS A 47 12.41 -10.71 21.95
CA CYS A 47 11.71 -11.82 22.61
C CYS A 47 12.44 -13.15 22.40
N LEU A 48 13.03 -13.35 21.22
CA LEU A 48 13.84 -14.54 20.92
C LEU A 48 15.11 -14.56 21.76
N GLU A 49 15.84 -13.44 21.83
CA GLU A 49 17.04 -13.31 22.67
C GLU A 49 16.73 -13.57 24.15
N ALA A 50 15.62 -13.04 24.67
CA ALA A 50 15.17 -13.33 26.03
C ALA A 50 14.89 -14.83 26.26
N THR A 51 14.28 -15.49 25.27
CA THR A 51 13.99 -16.94 25.32
C THR A 51 15.27 -17.78 25.29
N GLU A 52 16.25 -17.38 24.48
CA GLU A 52 17.58 -18.00 24.41
C GLU A 52 18.35 -17.86 25.73
N ASN A 53 18.19 -16.72 26.41
CA ASN A 53 18.78 -16.46 27.73
C ASN A 53 18.03 -17.14 28.89
N GLY A 54 17.04 -17.98 28.61
CA GLY A 54 16.35 -18.81 29.61
C GLY A 54 15.05 -18.20 30.16
N ASP A 55 14.65 -17.01 29.72
CA ASP A 55 13.33 -16.46 30.05
C ASP A 55 12.27 -17.08 29.13
N ARG A 56 11.74 -18.24 29.56
CA ARG A 56 10.70 -18.99 28.84
C ARG A 56 9.29 -18.69 29.35
N GLY A 57 9.02 -17.45 29.76
CA GLY A 57 7.69 -17.07 30.21
C GLY A 57 6.64 -17.28 29.11
N GLU A 58 5.49 -17.86 29.44
CA GLU A 58 4.35 -18.05 28.53
C GLU A 58 3.94 -16.75 27.81
N ARG A 59 4.16 -15.61 28.48
CA ARG A 59 3.94 -14.27 27.94
C ARG A 59 4.82 -13.95 26.73
N LEU A 60 6.09 -14.36 26.71
CA LEU A 60 7.01 -14.15 25.58
C LEU A 60 6.59 -15.02 24.39
N SER A 61 6.26 -16.28 24.66
CA SER A 61 5.75 -17.21 23.64
C SER A 61 4.46 -16.71 22.99
N ALA A 62 3.49 -16.27 23.80
CA ALA A 62 2.25 -15.69 23.29
C ALA A 62 2.51 -14.42 22.45
N LYS A 63 3.45 -13.59 22.89
CA LYS A 63 3.83 -12.38 22.16
C LYS A 63 4.47 -12.68 20.81
N LEU A 64 5.32 -13.71 20.70
CA LEU A 64 5.89 -14.16 19.43
C LEU A 64 4.83 -14.66 18.45
N VAL A 65 3.80 -15.36 18.94
CA VAL A 65 2.66 -15.79 18.10
C VAL A 65 1.90 -14.59 17.54
N ILE A 66 1.61 -13.59 18.38
CA ILE A 66 0.94 -12.35 17.95
C ILE A 66 1.79 -11.61 16.91
N LEU A 67 3.09 -11.42 17.18
CA LEU A 67 4.01 -10.75 16.25
C LEU A 67 4.09 -11.46 14.89
N SER A 68 4.06 -12.80 14.88
CA SER A 68 4.04 -13.59 13.64
C SER A 68 2.76 -13.34 12.83
N HIS A 69 1.60 -13.36 13.48
CA HIS A 69 0.31 -13.07 12.84
C HIS A 69 0.28 -11.63 12.27
N ASP A 70 0.70 -10.66 13.07
CA ASP A 70 0.70 -9.25 12.67
C ASP A 70 1.69 -8.98 11.52
N LEU A 71 2.82 -9.68 11.50
CA LEU A 71 3.78 -9.62 10.39
C LEU A 71 3.17 -10.18 9.10
N ALA A 72 2.46 -11.30 9.17
CA ALA A 72 1.79 -11.88 8.01
C ALA A 72 0.69 -10.95 7.47
N ALA A 73 -0.10 -10.34 8.36
CA ALA A 73 -1.11 -9.34 7.98
C ALA A 73 -0.48 -8.09 7.34
N ASN A 74 0.64 -7.61 7.88
CA ASN A 74 1.41 -6.48 7.34
C ASN A 74 1.92 -6.78 5.92
N GLN A 75 2.48 -7.97 5.70
CA GLN A 75 2.95 -8.42 4.39
C GLN A 75 1.81 -8.54 3.38
N ALA A 76 0.67 -9.12 3.78
CA ALA A 76 -0.51 -9.22 2.92
C ALA A 76 -1.01 -7.83 2.48
N ARG A 77 -1.00 -6.86 3.41
CA ARG A 77 -1.37 -5.48 3.09
C ARG A 77 -0.37 -4.79 2.16
N GLU A 78 0.93 -4.99 2.37
CA GLU A 78 1.99 -4.46 1.51
C GLU A 78 1.84 -4.96 0.07
N LEU A 79 1.58 -6.26 -0.12
CA LEU A 79 1.31 -6.84 -1.44
C LEU A 79 0.11 -6.19 -2.12
N LEU A 80 -0.97 -5.94 -1.38
CA LEU A 80 -2.16 -5.27 -1.91
C LEU A 80 -1.86 -3.82 -2.30
N LEU A 81 -1.06 -3.09 -1.53
CA LEU A 81 -0.63 -1.73 -1.89
C LEU A 81 0.22 -1.73 -3.16
N GLU A 82 1.13 -2.70 -3.35
CA GLU A 82 1.90 -2.83 -4.58
C GLU A 82 1.03 -3.14 -5.81
N GLN A 83 0.00 -3.97 -5.65
CA GLN A 83 -1.00 -4.19 -6.70
C GLN A 83 -1.75 -2.90 -7.04
N GLN A 84 -2.16 -2.12 -6.03
CA GLN A 84 -2.82 -0.84 -6.22
C GLN A 84 -1.91 0.17 -6.93
N LYS A 85 -0.63 0.27 -6.55
CA LYS A 85 0.37 1.12 -7.24
C LYS A 85 0.52 0.72 -8.70
N SER A 86 0.67 -0.56 -8.98
CA SER A 86 0.81 -1.09 -10.34
C SER A 86 -0.43 -0.76 -11.18
N PHE A 87 -1.62 -0.93 -10.61
CA PHE A 87 -2.88 -0.60 -11.26
C PHE A 87 -3.00 0.90 -11.55
N LEU A 88 -2.70 1.77 -10.59
CA LEU A 88 -2.68 3.21 -10.77
C LEU A 88 -1.69 3.64 -11.86
N ALA A 89 -0.49 3.07 -11.87
CA ALA A 89 0.52 3.36 -12.90
C ALA A 89 0.03 3.01 -14.30
N LYS A 90 -0.65 1.85 -14.45
CA LYS A 90 -1.26 1.44 -15.73
C LYS A 90 -2.36 2.40 -16.17
N ILE A 91 -3.26 2.80 -15.27
CA ILE A 91 -4.32 3.77 -15.60
C ILE A 91 -3.72 5.11 -16.00
N ARG A 92 -2.76 5.63 -15.23
CA ARG A 92 -2.08 6.90 -15.56
C ARG A 92 -1.39 6.87 -16.90
N ALA A 93 -0.76 5.76 -17.28
CA ALA A 93 -0.13 5.62 -18.60
C ALA A 93 -1.15 5.52 -19.74
N GLY A 94 -2.33 4.93 -19.49
CA GLY A 94 -3.40 4.75 -20.47
C GLY A 94 -4.26 6.00 -20.69
N LEU A 95 -4.50 6.78 -19.64
CA LEU A 95 -5.42 7.93 -19.67
C LEU A 95 -5.07 8.97 -20.75
N PRO A 96 -3.80 9.39 -20.90
CA PRO A 96 -3.40 10.34 -21.93
C PRO A 96 -3.68 9.79 -23.33
N ARG A 97 -3.50 8.49 -23.58
CA ARG A 97 -3.75 7.89 -24.90
C ARG A 97 -5.23 8.00 -25.29
N ILE A 98 -6.12 7.75 -24.32
CA ILE A 98 -7.57 7.89 -24.50
C ILE A 98 -7.91 9.36 -24.78
N LEU A 99 -7.39 10.28 -23.97
CA LEU A 99 -7.58 11.72 -24.16
C LEU A 99 -7.09 12.23 -25.52
N HIS A 100 -5.94 11.76 -26.01
CA HIS A 100 -5.39 12.18 -27.30
C HIS A 100 -6.17 11.58 -28.49
N SER A 101 -6.64 10.32 -28.37
CA SER A 101 -7.49 9.69 -29.41
C SER A 101 -8.85 10.38 -29.60
N GLN A 102 -9.39 11.04 -28.57
CA GLN A 102 -10.66 11.76 -28.66
C GLN A 102 -10.51 13.18 -29.25
N ARG A 103 -9.28 13.70 -29.30
CA ARG A 103 -8.97 15.03 -29.87
C ARG A 103 -8.71 15.00 -31.38
N MET A 104 -8.31 13.84 -31.92
CA MET A 104 -8.34 13.59 -33.37
C MET A 104 -9.77 13.32 -33.85
#